data_AF-F9TAY0-F1
#
_entry.id   AF-F9TAY0-F1
#
_cell.length_a   1.000
_cell.length_b   1.000
_cell.length_c   1.000
_cell.angle_alpha   90.00
_cell.angle_beta   90.00
_cell.angle_gamma   90.00
#
_symmetry.space_group_name_H-M   'P 1'
#
loop_
_entity.id
_entity.type
_entity.pdbx_description
1 polymer ?
#
loop_
_entity_poly.entity_id
_entity_poly.type
_entity_poly.pdbx_seq_one_letter_code
_entity_poly.pdbx_strand_id
1 'polypeptide(L)'
;MAYLNQMTNNTHMANSFGASSGDASLLSMVQRDFSPLLFDSGMFSISGENRRRIRFNPKSVTAKVGTLGSLVIDESGHWDYSVYSIKTQYLVMGERKIETFFLRSTDGNRFAVTIVLVGDNGGASIEELETTISFG
;
A
#
# COMPACT_ATOMS: atom_id res chain seq x y z
N MET A 1 -13.15 -14.27 21.56
CA MET A 1 -12.62 -12.90 21.53
C MET A 1 -12.53 -12.47 20.07
N ALA A 2 -13.41 -11.59 19.61
CA ALA A 2 -13.33 -11.04 18.26
C ALA A 2 -12.46 -9.78 18.31
N TYR A 3 -11.25 -9.85 17.78
CA TYR A 3 -10.43 -8.65 17.54
C TYR A 3 -10.95 -8.01 16.26
N LEU A 4 -11.39 -6.76 16.34
CA LEU A 4 -11.79 -6.00 15.17
C LEU A 4 -10.54 -5.29 14.62
N ASN A 5 -10.13 -5.71 13.43
CA ASN A 5 -8.98 -5.13 12.72
C ASN A 5 -9.52 -4.12 11.73
N GLN A 6 -9.13 -2.86 11.89
CA GLN A 6 -9.50 -1.81 10.96
C GLN A 6 -8.23 -1.11 10.49
N MET A 7 -8.01 -1.14 9.18
CA MET A 7 -7.17 -0.15 8.51
C MET A 7 -8.06 1.03 8.16
N THR A 8 -7.66 2.23 8.59
CA THR A 8 -8.25 3.47 8.07
C THR A 8 -7.33 4.00 6.99
N ASN A 9 -7.80 3.99 5.74
CA ASN A 9 -7.08 4.58 4.60
C ASN A 9 -7.27 6.09 4.66
N ASN A 10 -6.17 6.84 4.71
CA ASN A 10 -6.23 8.29 4.84
C ASN A 10 -6.03 8.98 3.48
N THR A 11 -5.36 8.35 2.50
CA THR A 11 -5.14 8.97 1.16
C THR A 11 -4.74 7.98 0.04
N HIS A 12 -5.63 7.74 -0.92
CA HIS A 12 -5.28 7.13 -2.22
C HIS A 12 -4.82 8.23 -3.18
N MET A 13 -3.50 8.44 -3.30
CA MET A 13 -2.97 9.35 -4.33
C MET A 13 -2.29 8.54 -5.43
N ALA A 14 -2.87 8.56 -6.63
CA ALA A 14 -2.08 8.39 -7.85
C ALA A 14 -1.45 9.75 -8.14
N ASN A 15 -0.12 9.84 -8.22
CA ASN A 15 0.52 11.05 -8.73
C ASN A 15 0.24 11.18 -10.24
N SER A 16 -0.97 11.61 -10.61
CA SER A 16 -1.27 12.04 -11.97
C SER A 16 -0.79 13.48 -12.12
N PHE A 17 0.37 13.69 -12.75
CA PHE A 17 0.69 15.02 -13.27
C PHE A 17 -0.28 15.30 -14.42
N GLY A 18 -1.39 15.96 -14.11
CA GLY A 18 -2.32 16.46 -15.10
C GLY A 18 -1.56 17.35 -16.07
N ALA A 19 -1.59 17.00 -17.35
CA ALA A 19 -1.16 17.91 -18.41
C ALA A 19 -2.03 19.18 -18.32
N SER A 20 -1.49 20.26 -17.76
CA SER A 20 -2.10 21.58 -17.93
C SER A 20 -1.89 21.95 -19.40
N SER A 21 -2.93 21.75 -20.19
CA SER A 21 -3.03 22.26 -21.54
C SER A 21 -3.04 23.79 -21.46
N GLY A 22 -1.92 24.41 -21.79
CA GLY A 22 -1.82 25.87 -21.79
C GLY A 22 -0.37 26.33 -21.90
N ASP A 23 0.03 26.61 -23.13
CA ASP A 23 1.29 27.21 -23.56
C ASP A 23 2.48 26.26 -23.80
N ALA A 24 3.07 26.40 -24.98
CA ALA A 24 4.14 25.60 -25.53
C ALA A 24 5.37 26.49 -25.70
N SER A 25 6.50 26.15 -25.07
CA SER A 25 7.82 26.24 -25.71
C SER A 25 8.98 25.69 -24.85
N LEU A 26 9.52 24.57 -25.34
CA LEU A 26 10.95 24.35 -25.58
C LEU A 26 11.93 24.42 -24.40
N LEU A 27 11.77 23.58 -23.37
CA LEU A 27 12.91 23.02 -22.62
C LEU A 27 12.64 21.67 -21.90
N SER A 28 11.46 21.07 -21.98
CA SER A 28 11.16 19.86 -21.18
C SER A 28 11.47 18.52 -21.87
N MET A 29 12.47 18.47 -22.75
CA MET A 29 12.92 17.21 -23.39
C MET A 29 13.57 16.21 -22.39
N VAL A 30 13.51 16.51 -21.09
CA VAL A 30 13.91 15.66 -19.97
C VAL A 30 12.76 15.38 -18.97
N GLN A 31 11.57 15.97 -19.10
CA GLN A 31 10.46 15.70 -18.17
C GLN A 31 9.45 14.67 -18.74
N ARG A 32 9.95 13.63 -19.41
CA ARG A 32 9.21 12.36 -19.44
C ARG A 32 9.61 11.59 -18.20
N ASP A 33 9.18 12.08 -17.03
CA ASP A 33 9.34 11.35 -15.79
C ASP A 33 8.45 10.10 -15.85
N PHE A 34 9.01 9.06 -16.46
CA PHE A 34 8.46 7.72 -16.46
C PHE A 34 8.47 7.24 -15.01
N SER A 35 7.34 7.41 -14.32
CA SER A 35 6.67 6.41 -13.45
C SER A 35 5.82 7.13 -12.39
N PRO A 36 4.51 7.37 -12.59
CA PRO A 36 3.65 7.76 -11.48
C PRO A 36 3.78 6.72 -10.34
N LEU A 37 4.06 7.17 -9.12
CA LEU A 37 4.09 6.31 -7.94
C LEU A 37 2.65 6.13 -7.46
N LEU A 38 2.22 4.89 -7.26
CA LEU A 38 0.99 4.59 -6.53
C LEU A 38 1.34 4.54 -5.05
N PHE A 39 0.59 5.27 -4.25
CA PHE A 39 0.83 5.42 -2.84
C PHE A 39 -0.48 5.33 -2.06
N ASP A 40 -0.44 4.62 -0.93
CA ASP A 40 -1.50 4.68 0.07
C ASP A 40 -0.90 4.65 1.47
N SER A 41 -1.59 5.27 2.41
CA SER A 41 -1.17 5.31 3.81
C SER A 41 -2.36 5.33 4.76
N GLY A 42 -2.08 4.92 5.99
CA GLY A 42 -3.14 4.85 6.99
C GLY A 42 -2.63 4.49 8.37
N MET A 43 -3.59 4.16 9.23
CA MET A 43 -3.33 3.66 10.56
C MET A 43 -3.90 2.25 10.67
N PHE A 44 -3.06 1.32 11.11
CA PHE A 44 -3.47 -0.01 11.50
C PHE A 44 -3.82 -0.01 12.98
N SER A 45 -5.11 -0.15 13.28
CA SER A 45 -5.61 -0.20 14.65
C SER A 45 -6.17 -1.58 14.96
N ILE A 46 -5.69 -2.16 16.06
CA ILE A 46 -6.29 -3.35 16.65
C ILE A 46 -6.92 -2.93 17.96
N SER A 47 -8.24 -3.05 18.02
CA SER A 47 -9.01 -2.82 19.24
C SER A 47 -9.49 -4.17 19.77
N GLY A 48 -9.19 -4.44 21.04
CA GLY A 48 -9.76 -5.55 21.81
C GLY A 48 -10.35 -5.01 23.11
N GLU A 49 -11.25 -5.77 23.74
CA GLU A 49 -11.88 -5.41 25.03
C GLU A 49 -10.87 -5.06 26.13
N ASN A 50 -9.63 -5.56 26.02
CA ASN A 50 -8.50 -5.14 26.84
C ASN A 50 -7.66 -4.13 26.06
N ARG A 51 -7.79 -2.83 26.39
CA ARG A 51 -7.28 -1.62 25.69
C ARG A 51 -5.75 -1.53 25.47
N ARG A 52 -5.01 -2.64 25.47
CA ARG A 52 -3.59 -2.65 25.14
C ARG A 52 -3.44 -2.35 23.65
N ARG A 53 -2.89 -1.17 23.35
CA ARG A 53 -2.42 -0.87 22.00
C ARG A 53 -1.32 -1.87 21.63
N ILE A 54 -1.51 -2.57 20.52
CA ILE A 54 -0.48 -3.43 19.95
C ILE A 54 0.62 -2.54 19.37
N ARG A 55 1.87 -2.89 19.65
CA ARG A 55 3.04 -2.26 19.02
C ARG A 55 3.58 -3.17 17.94
N PHE A 56 3.91 -2.59 16.79
CA PHE A 56 4.53 -3.33 15.68
C PHE A 56 6.04 -3.30 15.77
N ASN A 57 6.68 -4.28 15.15
CA ASN A 57 8.11 -4.27 14.89
C ASN A 57 8.35 -3.81 13.44
N PRO A 58 8.81 -2.57 13.20
CA PRO A 58 9.05 -2.04 11.85
C PRO A 58 10.02 -2.89 11.02
N LYS A 59 10.93 -3.63 11.66
CA LYS A 59 11.93 -4.47 11.00
C LYS A 59 11.40 -5.85 10.62
N SER A 60 10.15 -6.17 10.97
CA SER A 60 9.55 -7.48 10.71
C SER A 60 8.84 -7.59 9.36
N VAL A 61 8.66 -6.47 8.65
CA VAL A 61 7.91 -6.44 7.39
C VAL A 61 8.63 -7.28 6.34
N THR A 62 7.93 -8.28 5.81
CA THR A 62 8.44 -9.17 4.78
C THR A 62 7.40 -9.29 3.67
N ALA A 63 7.78 -9.01 2.43
CA ALA A 63 6.91 -9.18 1.27
C ALA A 63 6.85 -10.65 0.83
N LYS A 64 5.67 -11.12 0.42
CA LYS A 64 5.54 -12.39 -0.29
C LYS A 64 6.29 -12.35 -1.63
N VAL A 65 6.79 -13.50 -2.08
CA VAL A 65 7.44 -13.60 -3.39
C VAL A 65 6.49 -13.11 -4.50
N GLY A 66 7.00 -12.26 -5.40
CA GLY A 66 6.23 -11.70 -6.50
C GLY A 66 5.41 -10.45 -6.16
N THR A 67 5.63 -9.85 -4.98
CA THR A 67 5.18 -8.49 -4.64
C THR A 67 5.99 -7.45 -5.42
N LEU A 68 5.31 -6.44 -5.96
CA LEU A 68 5.85 -5.35 -6.77
C LEU A 68 6.19 -4.12 -5.91
N GLY A 69 5.34 -3.85 -4.91
CA GLY A 69 5.43 -2.70 -4.01
C GLY A 69 6.25 -2.93 -2.74
N SER A 70 6.25 -1.92 -1.89
CA SER A 70 6.88 -1.91 -0.57
C SER A 70 5.88 -1.40 0.46
N LEU A 71 5.88 -2.03 1.64
CA LEU A 71 5.13 -1.59 2.81
C LEU A 71 6.13 -1.25 3.92
N VAL A 72 5.94 -0.10 4.55
CA VAL A 72 6.59 0.25 5.82
C VAL A 72 5.54 0.47 6.89
N ILE A 73 5.89 0.19 8.14
CA ILE A 73 5.02 0.40 9.29
C ILE A 73 5.84 0.92 10.47
N ASP A 74 5.30 1.87 11.23
CA ASP A 74 5.89 2.33 12.48
C ASP A 74 5.40 1.51 13.69
N GLU A 75 5.99 1.72 14.87
CA GLU A 75 5.59 0.99 16.08
C GLU A 75 4.14 1.25 16.51
N SER A 76 3.57 2.39 16.12
CA SER A 76 2.22 2.81 16.49
C SER A 76 1.14 2.33 15.52
N GLY A 77 1.53 1.80 14.37
CA GLY A 77 0.65 1.26 13.34
C GLY A 77 0.46 2.18 12.14
N HIS A 78 1.14 3.32 12.04
CA HIS A 78 1.11 4.09 10.78
C HIS A 78 1.84 3.29 9.71
N TRP A 79 1.21 3.13 8.56
CA TRP A 79 1.76 2.38 7.45
C TRP A 79 1.74 3.21 6.17
N ASP A 80 2.73 2.97 5.33
CA ASP A 80 2.84 3.55 3.99
C ASP A 80 3.14 2.42 3.01
N TYR A 81 2.30 2.32 1.98
CA TYR A 81 2.48 1.44 0.84
C TYR A 81 2.87 2.26 -0.39
N SER A 82 3.82 1.76 -1.18
CA SER A 82 4.16 2.36 -2.47
C SER A 82 4.55 1.33 -3.52
N VAL A 83 4.17 1.60 -4.78
CA VAL A 83 4.61 0.82 -5.94
C VAL A 83 4.77 1.74 -7.16
N TYR A 84 5.84 1.54 -7.92
CA TYR A 84 6.02 2.24 -9.19
C TYR A 84 5.03 1.71 -10.22
N SER A 85 4.22 2.59 -10.83
CA SER A 85 3.25 2.21 -11.87
C SER A 85 3.86 1.45 -13.05
N ILE A 86 5.12 1.68 -13.41
CA ILE A 86 5.79 0.92 -14.48
C ILE A 86 5.79 -0.58 -14.21
N LYS A 87 5.78 -0.99 -12.93
CA LYS A 87 5.68 -2.40 -12.54
C LYS A 87 4.27 -2.95 -12.69
N THR A 88 3.24 -2.11 -12.81
CA THR A 88 1.83 -2.50 -12.86
C THR A 88 1.23 -2.37 -14.26
N GLN A 89 1.95 -1.81 -15.23
CA GLN A 89 1.48 -1.60 -16.61
C GLN A 89 1.11 -2.88 -17.38
N TYR A 90 1.53 -4.05 -16.89
CA TYR A 90 1.13 -5.33 -17.48
C TYR A 90 -0.31 -5.72 -17.11
N LEU A 91 -0.88 -5.11 -16.07
CA LEU A 91 -2.26 -5.38 -15.64
C LEU A 91 -3.22 -4.71 -16.62
N VAL A 92 -4.12 -5.49 -17.20
CA VAL A 92 -5.18 -4.93 -18.05
C VAL A 92 -6.29 -4.31 -17.20
N MET A 93 -7.13 -3.47 -17.80
CA MET A 93 -8.23 -2.79 -17.09
C MET A 93 -9.11 -3.80 -16.33
N GLY A 94 -9.21 -3.62 -15.00
CA GLY A 94 -9.97 -4.51 -14.11
C GLY A 94 -9.25 -5.78 -13.66
N GLU A 95 -8.03 -6.05 -14.14
CA GLU A 95 -7.22 -7.17 -13.65
C GLU A 95 -6.71 -6.89 -12.24
N ARG A 96 -6.82 -7.87 -11.32
CA ARG A 96 -6.44 -7.72 -9.91
C ARG A 96 -5.12 -8.40 -9.62
N LYS A 97 -4.19 -7.68 -8.98
CA LYS A 97 -2.95 -8.19 -8.42
C LYS A 97 -2.97 -8.06 -6.91
N ILE A 98 -2.90 -9.20 -6.25
CA ILE A 98 -2.88 -9.30 -4.80
C ILE A 98 -1.44 -9.35 -4.32
N GLU A 99 -1.10 -8.46 -3.39
CA GLU A 99 0.19 -8.43 -2.69
C GLU A 99 -0.02 -8.71 -1.20
N THR A 100 0.85 -9.53 -0.62
CA THR A 100 0.75 -9.87 0.81
C THR A 100 2.05 -9.51 1.51
N PHE A 101 1.94 -8.80 2.62
CA PHE A 101 3.02 -8.46 3.52
C PHE A 101 2.81 -9.13 4.86
N PHE A 102 3.85 -9.75 5.39
CA PHE A 102 3.85 -10.34 6.72
C PHE A 102 4.57 -9.40 7.68
N LEU A 103 3.99 -9.18 8.85
CA LEU A 103 4.58 -8.37 9.91
C LEU A 103 4.31 -8.97 11.28
N ARG A 104 5.02 -8.49 12.30
CA ARG A 104 4.92 -8.97 13.68
C ARG A 104 4.69 -7.83 14.66
N SER A 105 3.92 -8.11 15.70
CA SER A 105 3.92 -7.26 16.91
C SER A 105 5.16 -7.51 17.76
N THR A 106 5.45 -6.58 18.67
CA THR A 106 6.46 -6.76 19.73
C THR A 106 6.17 -7.97 20.62
N ASP A 107 4.90 -8.33 20.75
CA ASP A 107 4.43 -9.46 21.55
C ASP A 107 4.52 -10.80 20.80
N GLY A 108 4.99 -10.78 19.54
CA GLY A 108 5.25 -11.98 18.73
C GLY A 108 4.09 -12.45 17.84
N ASN A 109 2.93 -11.79 17.88
CA ASN A 109 1.80 -12.11 17.00
C ASN A 109 2.13 -11.80 15.54
N ARG A 110 1.68 -12.67 14.62
CA ARG A 110 1.86 -12.48 13.17
C ARG A 110 0.63 -11.85 12.54
N PHE A 111 0.87 -10.95 11.60
CA PHE A 111 -0.15 -10.22 10.86
C PHE A 111 0.14 -10.35 9.37
N ALA A 112 -0.92 -10.44 8.58
CA ALA A 112 -0.85 -10.41 7.12
C ALA A 112 -1.65 -9.20 6.61
N VAL A 113 -0.97 -8.32 5.89
CA VAL A 113 -1.57 -7.17 5.20
C VAL A 113 -1.67 -7.53 3.73
N THR A 114 -2.88 -7.42 3.18
CA THR A 114 -3.18 -7.68 1.78
C THR A 114 -3.49 -6.37 1.08
N ILE A 115 -2.75 -6.07 0.01
CA ILE A 115 -2.98 -4.94 -0.89
C ILE A 115 -3.55 -5.47 -2.19
N VAL A 116 -4.61 -4.84 -2.71
CA VAL A 116 -5.18 -5.16 -4.02
C VAL A 116 -4.91 -4.01 -4.98
N LEU A 117 -4.08 -4.29 -5.99
CA LEU A 117 -3.87 -3.45 -7.16
C LEU A 117 -4.84 -3.85 -8.26
N VAL A 118 -5.45 -2.87 -8.93
CA VAL A 118 -6.35 -3.08 -10.07
C VAL A 118 -5.80 -2.36 -11.29
N GLY A 119 -5.66 -3.06 -12.41
CA GLY A 119 -5.22 -2.47 -13.66
C GLY A 119 -6.15 -1.36 -14.14
N ASP A 120 -5.57 -0.28 -14.66
CA ASP A 120 -6.26 0.90 -15.21
C ASP A 120 -5.55 1.38 -16.48
N ASN A 121 -6.13 2.35 -17.20
CA ASN A 121 -5.57 2.91 -18.42
C ASN A 121 -4.20 3.57 -18.18
N GLY A 122 -3.13 2.82 -18.43
CA GLY A 122 -1.74 3.28 -18.29
C GLY A 122 -1.03 2.87 -17.00
N GLY A 123 -1.60 1.94 -16.21
CA GLY A 123 -0.98 1.45 -14.96
C GLY A 123 -1.95 0.64 -14.11
N ALA A 124 -1.92 0.87 -12.80
CA ALA A 124 -2.89 0.32 -11.86
C ALA A 124 -3.32 1.39 -10.85
N SER A 125 -4.40 1.12 -10.11
CA SER A 125 -4.85 1.87 -8.93
C SER A 125 -4.92 0.93 -7.72
N ILE A 126 -4.94 1.49 -6.51
CA ILE A 126 -5.18 0.73 -5.28
C ILE A 126 -6.68 0.74 -5.03
N GLU A 127 -7.30 -0.45 -4.95
CA GLU A 127 -8.76 -0.58 -4.76
C GLU A 127 -9.09 -0.87 -3.29
N GLU A 128 -8.30 -1.74 -2.65
CA GLU A 128 -8.66 -2.32 -1.37
C GLU A 128 -7.42 -2.70 -0.55
N LEU A 129 -7.54 -2.47 0.76
CA LEU A 129 -6.60 -2.93 1.78
C LEU A 129 -7.33 -3.75 2.82
N GLU A 130 -6.91 -5.00 2.96
CA GLU A 130 -7.43 -5.90 3.98
C GLU A 130 -6.32 -6.32 4.94
N THR A 131 -6.66 -6.51 6.21
CA THR A 131 -5.74 -7.11 7.18
C THR A 131 -6.33 -8.36 7.81
N THR A 132 -5.55 -9.43 7.79
CA THR A 132 -5.88 -10.67 8.49
C THR A 132 -4.88 -10.90 9.63
N ILE A 133 -5.40 -11.27 10.81
CA ILE A 133 -4.58 -11.81 11.90
C ILE A 133 -4.59 -13.33 11.78
N SER A 134 -3.41 -13.94 11.64
CA SER A 134 -3.27 -15.37 11.82
C SER A 134 -2.77 -15.62 13.23
N PHE A 135 -3.58 -16.28 14.04
CA PHE A 135 -3.09 -16.90 15.26
C PHE A 135 -2.33 -18.17 14.86
N GLY A 136 -1.11 -18.32 15.37
CA GLY A 136 -0.36 -19.58 15.30
C GLY A 136 -0.84 -20.53 16.38
#